data_AF-A0A7S2EE04-F1
#
_entry.id   AF-A0A7S2EE04-F1
#
_cell.length_a   1.000
_cell.length_b   1.000
_cell.length_c   1.000
_cell.angle_alpha   90.00
_cell.angle_beta   90.00
_cell.angle_gamma   90.00
#
_symmetry.space_group_name_H-M   'P 1'
#
loop_
_entity.id
_entity.type
_entity.pdbx_description
1 polymer ?
#
loop_
_entity_poly.entity_id
_entity_poly.type
_entity_poly.pdbx_seq_one_letter_code
_entity_poly.pdbx_strand_id
1 'polypeptide(L)'
;NERVAQDIHLKWPGEGGESTHQVGVRAQRAVEEILAQHPEARHLAVIAHGRLNKVLLALLILGDSSKFSPIKQGNTCINVIDFNENTDNFESVVINYVDHTEVDERHLN
;
A
#
# COMPACT_ATOMS: atom_id res chain seq x y z
N ASN A 1 -3.68 -13.47 20.01
CA ASN A 1 -5.12 -13.54 19.72
C ASN A 1 -5.34 -13.12 18.26
N GLU A 2 -4.94 -13.96 17.31
CA GLU A 2 -4.93 -13.64 15.87
C GLU A 2 -6.32 -13.26 15.32
N ARG A 3 -7.39 -13.74 15.97
CA ARG A 3 -8.78 -13.41 15.63
C ARG A 3 -9.14 -11.93 15.78
N VAL A 4 -8.47 -11.21 16.70
CA VAL A 4 -8.70 -9.76 16.91
C VAL A 4 -7.98 -8.92 15.85
N ALA A 5 -6.87 -9.41 15.30
CA ALA A 5 -6.12 -8.72 14.25
C ALA A 5 -6.76 -8.86 12.85
N GLN A 6 -7.72 -9.79 12.70
CA GLN A 6 -8.43 -10.05 11.44
C GLN A 6 -9.76 -9.32 11.34
N ASP A 7 -10.30 -8.77 12.43
CA ASP A 7 -11.48 -7.92 12.35
C ASP A 7 -11.10 -6.56 11.75
N ILE A 8 -11.34 -6.40 10.45
CA ILE A 8 -11.02 -5.17 9.72
C ILE A 8 -11.87 -3.98 10.15
N HIS A 9 -12.96 -4.19 10.89
CA HIS A 9 -13.85 -3.15 11.39
C HIS A 9 -13.53 -2.73 12.82
N LEU A 10 -12.70 -3.50 13.53
CA LEU A 10 -12.21 -3.13 14.85
C LEU A 10 -11.34 -1.86 14.77
N LYS A 11 -11.77 -0.82 15.47
CA LYS A 11 -10.99 0.42 15.60
C LYS A 11 -9.84 0.21 16.57
N TRP A 12 -8.68 0.74 16.22
CA TRP A 12 -7.56 0.79 17.16
C TRP A 12 -7.93 1.67 18.37
N PRO A 13 -7.51 1.31 19.60
CA PRO A 13 -7.81 2.10 20.79
C PRO A 13 -7.18 3.50 20.71
N GLY A 14 -7.88 4.48 21.26
CA GLY A 14 -7.52 5.91 21.21
C GLY A 14 -8.66 6.75 20.64
N GLU A 15 -8.78 7.99 21.09
CA GLU A 15 -9.71 8.94 20.47
C GLU A 15 -9.32 9.14 18.99
N GLY A 16 -10.29 8.98 18.09
CA GLY A 16 -10.04 9.08 16.65
C GLY A 16 -9.35 7.87 16.00
N GLY A 17 -9.21 6.74 16.72
CA GLY A 17 -8.67 5.52 16.12
C GLY A 17 -9.44 5.03 14.89
N GLU A 18 -8.71 4.65 13.84
CA GLU A 18 -9.26 4.08 12.61
C GLU A 18 -9.22 2.53 12.67
N SER A 19 -10.18 1.89 12.00
CA SER A 19 -10.10 0.47 11.67
C SER A 19 -9.35 0.25 10.35
N THR A 20 -8.92 -0.98 10.08
CA THR A 20 -8.27 -1.36 8.81
C THR A 20 -9.13 -1.01 7.60
N HIS A 21 -10.44 -1.24 7.69
CA HIS A 21 -11.40 -0.88 6.65
C HIS A 21 -11.43 0.64 6.41
N GLN A 22 -11.48 1.45 7.47
CA GLN A 22 -11.49 2.92 7.33
C GLN A 22 -10.20 3.44 6.68
N VAL A 23 -9.05 2.89 7.08
CA VAL A 23 -7.75 3.19 6.45
C VAL A 23 -7.77 2.84 4.97
N GLY A 24 -8.29 1.66 4.60
CA GLY A 24 -8.40 1.22 3.21
C GLY A 24 -9.27 2.14 2.36
N VAL A 25 -10.48 2.45 2.82
CA VAL A 25 -11.41 3.37 2.13
C VAL A 25 -10.77 4.74 1.92
N ARG A 26 -10.12 5.30 2.96
CA ARG A 26 -9.47 6.61 2.85
C ARG A 26 -8.27 6.59 1.90
N ALA A 27 -7.48 5.52 1.91
CA ALA A 27 -6.32 5.38 1.03
C ALA A 27 -6.74 5.19 -0.43
N GLN A 28 -7.76 4.36 -0.70
CA GLN A 28 -8.30 4.17 -2.04
C GLN A 28 -8.83 5.49 -2.61
N ARG A 29 -9.64 6.22 -1.84
CA ARG A 29 -10.18 7.52 -2.27
C ARG A 29 -9.06 8.50 -2.62
N ALA A 30 -7.98 8.53 -1.84
CA ALA A 30 -6.84 9.39 -2.13
C ALA A 30 -6.14 9.01 -3.45
N VAL A 31 -6.02 7.71 -3.77
CA VAL A 31 -5.46 7.26 -5.05
C VAL A 31 -6.36 7.65 -6.22
N GLU A 32 -7.68 7.45 -6.09
CA GLU A 32 -8.67 7.86 -7.11
C GLU A 32 -8.62 9.38 -7.36
N GLU A 33 -8.51 10.18 -6.29
CA GLU A 33 -8.36 11.63 -6.38
C GLU A 33 -7.07 12.04 -7.10
N ILE A 34 -5.93 11.39 -6.81
CA ILE A 34 -4.64 11.67 -7.47
C ILE A 34 -4.70 11.30 -8.96
N LEU A 35 -5.27 10.15 -9.30
CA LEU A 35 -5.44 9.71 -10.70
C LEU A 35 -6.31 10.72 -11.47
N ALA A 36 -7.43 11.15 -10.89
CA ALA A 36 -8.32 12.13 -11.51
C ALA A 36 -7.69 13.52 -11.67
N GLN A 37 -6.83 13.93 -10.73
CA GLN A 37 -6.12 15.22 -10.79
C GLN A 37 -4.96 15.23 -11.79
N HIS A 38 -4.45 14.05 -12.15
CA HIS A 38 -3.26 13.91 -12.99
C HIS A 38 -3.47 12.89 -14.13
N PRO A 39 -4.46 13.09 -15.02
CA PRO A 39 -4.82 12.12 -16.06
C PRO A 39 -3.71 11.89 -17.11
N GLU A 40 -2.82 12.86 -17.30
CA GLU A 40 -1.70 12.76 -18.26
C GLU A 40 -0.43 12.17 -17.62
N ALA A 41 -0.43 11.89 -16.32
CA ALA A 41 0.75 11.42 -15.61
C ALA A 41 1.02 9.94 -15.91
N ARG A 42 2.14 9.67 -16.58
CA ARG A 42 2.60 8.30 -16.83
C ARG A 42 3.00 7.54 -15.56
N HIS A 43 3.53 8.25 -14.56
CA HIS A 43 3.99 7.67 -13.30
C HIS A 43 3.60 8.56 -12.13
N LEU A 44 3.06 7.96 -11.07
CA LEU A 44 2.72 8.60 -9.82
C LEU A 44 3.48 7.94 -8.68
N ALA A 45 4.05 8.74 -7.78
CA ALA A 45 4.75 8.26 -6.60
C ALA A 45 3.94 8.58 -5.35
N VAL A 46 3.59 7.54 -4.59
CA VAL A 46 2.90 7.66 -3.29
C VAL A 46 3.86 7.24 -2.18
N ILE A 47 4.12 8.17 -1.25
CA ILE A 47 4.97 7.92 -0.09
C ILE A 47 4.09 7.91 1.16
N ALA A 48 4.09 6.79 1.87
CA ALA A 48 3.28 6.62 3.07
C ALA A 48 3.91 5.61 4.05
N HIS A 49 3.11 5.06 4.95
CA HIS A 49 3.57 4.22 6.05
C HIS A 49 3.28 2.74 5.80
N GLY A 50 4.08 1.85 6.39
CA GLY A 50 4.02 0.41 6.13
C GLY A 50 2.62 -0.21 6.28
N ARG A 51 1.86 0.12 7.34
CA ARG A 51 0.50 -0.42 7.49
C ARG A 51 -0.45 0.09 6.42
N LEU A 52 -0.42 1.39 6.11
CA LEU A 52 -1.25 1.98 5.06
C LEU A 52 -0.92 1.33 3.71
N ASN A 53 0.37 1.23 3.36
CA ASN A 53 0.82 0.61 2.12
C ASN A 53 0.30 -0.83 1.98
N LYS A 54 0.41 -1.65 3.03
CA LYS A 54 -0.10 -3.03 3.00
C LYS A 54 -1.61 -3.08 2.76
N VAL A 55 -2.38 -2.24 3.46
CA VAL A 55 -3.84 -2.21 3.35
C VAL A 55 -4.26 -1.74 1.95
N LEU A 56 -3.62 -0.69 1.44
CA LEU A 56 -3.87 -0.18 0.10
C LEU A 56 -3.53 -1.22 -0.98
N LEU A 57 -2.34 -1.84 -0.92
CA LEU A 57 -1.93 -2.86 -1.88
C LEU A 57 -2.87 -4.07 -1.86
N ALA A 58 -3.29 -4.53 -0.67
CA ALA A 58 -4.26 -5.62 -0.56
C ALA A 58 -5.62 -5.25 -1.17
N LEU A 59 -6.08 -4.01 -0.97
CA LEU A 59 -7.32 -3.53 -1.55
C LEU A 59 -7.24 -3.40 -3.08
N LEU A 60 -6.19 -2.75 -3.60
CA LEU A 60 -6.04 -2.49 -5.03
C LEU A 60 -5.75 -3.75 -5.85
N ILE A 61 -4.86 -4.64 -5.37
CA ILE A 61 -4.41 -5.81 -6.14
C ILE A 61 -5.27 -7.05 -5.84
N LEU A 62 -5.70 -7.24 -4.59
CA LEU A 62 -6.42 -8.46 -4.17
C LEU A 62 -7.92 -8.26 -3.97
N GLY A 63 -8.41 -7.02 -4.12
CA GLY A 63 -9.81 -6.65 -3.90
C GLY A 63 -10.26 -6.77 -2.45
N ASP A 64 -9.34 -6.97 -1.49
CA ASP A 64 -9.68 -7.31 -0.12
C ASP A 64 -8.64 -6.82 0.88
N SER A 65 -8.98 -5.74 1.57
CA SER A 65 -8.14 -5.12 2.60
C SER A 65 -7.79 -6.05 3.78
N SER A 66 -8.54 -7.13 4.02
CA SER A 66 -8.23 -8.10 5.09
C SER A 66 -6.97 -8.93 4.80
N LYS A 67 -6.55 -9.00 3.54
CA LYS A 67 -5.36 -9.76 3.08
C LYS A 67 -4.05 -8.98 3.20
N PHE A 68 -4.03 -7.88 3.94
CA PHE A 68 -2.85 -7.00 4.07
C PHE A 68 -1.67 -7.61 4.85
N SER A 69 -1.96 -8.50 5.81
CA SER A 69 -0.94 -9.04 6.73
C SER A 69 0.27 -9.71 6.03
N PRO A 70 0.09 -10.63 5.05
CA PRO A 70 1.21 -11.28 4.37
C PRO A 70 2.05 -10.36 3.47
N ILE A 71 1.56 -9.17 3.13
CA ILE A 71 2.30 -8.23 2.27
C ILE A 71 3.51 -7.70 3.06
N LYS A 72 4.72 -7.91 2.53
CA LYS A 72 5.96 -7.41 3.14
C LYS A 72 6.13 -5.91 2.86
N GLN A 73 6.71 -5.18 3.82
CA GLN A 73 7.13 -3.79 3.70
C GLN A 73 8.40 -3.62 4.52
N GLY A 74 9.55 -3.70 3.85
CA GLY A 74 10.84 -3.33 4.40
C GLY A 74 10.95 -1.82 4.52
N ASN A 75 11.93 -1.36 5.29
CA ASN A 75 12.23 0.06 5.34
C ASN A 75 12.60 0.54 3.93
N THR A 76 12.06 1.71 3.56
CA THR A 76 12.28 2.36 2.26
C THR A 76 12.01 1.46 1.05
N CYS A 77 11.20 0.40 1.18
CA CYS A 77 10.89 -0.47 0.05
C CYS A 77 10.10 0.27 -1.04
N ILE A 78 10.32 -0.12 -2.29
CA ILE A 78 9.57 0.37 -3.44
C ILE A 78 8.53 -0.69 -3.83
N ASN A 79 7.30 -0.26 -4.08
CA ASN A 79 6.24 -1.07 -4.67
C ASN A 79 5.86 -0.42 -5.99
N VAL A 80 5.74 -1.21 -7.06
CA VAL A 80 5.28 -0.76 -8.37
C VAL A 80 4.05 -1.57 -8.75
N ILE A 81 2.99 -0.86 -9.05
CA ILE A 81 1.73 -1.41 -9.55
C ILE A 81 1.35 -0.64 -10.81
N ASP A 82 0.82 -1.35 -11.79
CA ASP A 82 0.28 -0.75 -13.00
C ASP A 82 -1.24 -0.58 -12.84
N PHE A 83 -1.76 0.52 -13.36
CA PHE A 83 -3.20 0.80 -13.41
C PHE A 83 -3.68 0.67 -14.86
N ASN A 84 -4.69 -0.17 -15.10
CA ASN A 84 -5.31 -0.31 -16.41
C ASN A 84 -6.58 0.54 -16.48
N GLU A 85 -6.47 1.69 -17.15
CA GLU A 85 -7.55 2.67 -17.34
C GLU A 85 -8.79 2.12 -18.06
N ASN A 86 -8.67 1.02 -18.81
CA ASN A 86 -9.82 0.43 -19.51
C ASN A 86 -10.65 -0.48 -18.62
N THR A 87 -10.04 -1.01 -17.56
CA THR A 87 -10.67 -2.01 -16.68
C THR A 87 -10.76 -1.56 -15.23
N ASP A 88 -10.23 -0.39 -14.89
CA ASP A 88 -10.05 0.14 -13.55
C ASP A 88 -9.39 -0.85 -12.57
N ASN A 89 -8.46 -1.66 -13.08
CA ASN A 89 -7.77 -2.70 -12.29
C ASN A 89 -6.32 -2.32 -12.04
N PHE A 90 -5.81 -2.72 -10.87
CA PHE A 90 -4.41 -2.60 -10.53
C PHE A 90 -3.72 -3.96 -10.54
N GLU A 91 -2.53 -4.02 -11.11
CA GLU A 91 -1.72 -5.24 -11.16
C GLU A 91 -0.35 -4.98 -10.55
N SER A 92 0.17 -5.92 -9.76
CA SER A 92 1.49 -5.78 -9.17
C SER A 92 2.60 -6.08 -10.18
N VAL A 93 3.56 -5.17 -10.29
CA VAL A 93 4.81 -5.40 -11.05
C VAL A 93 5.92 -5.86 -10.10
N VAL A 94 6.13 -5.10 -9.02
CA VAL A 94 7.05 -5.48 -7.94
C VAL A 94 6.49 -5.06 -6.59
N ILE A 95 6.62 -5.92 -5.58
CA ILE A 95 6.20 -5.65 -4.21
C ILE A 95 7.40 -5.83 -3.30
N ASN A 96 7.61 -4.87 -2.41
CA ASN A 96 8.67 -4.91 -1.40
C ASN A 96 10.10 -4.98 -2.00
N TYR A 97 10.38 -4.19 -3.04
CA TYR A 97 11.73 -4.08 -3.59
C TYR A 97 12.64 -3.29 -2.65
N VAL A 98 13.71 -3.90 -2.17
CA VAL A 98 14.66 -3.31 -1.21
C VAL A 98 16.10 -3.34 -1.69
N ASP A 99 16.40 -3.96 -2.83
CA ASP A 99 17.76 -4.22 -3.28
C ASP A 99 18.55 -2.92 -3.53
N HIS A 100 17.85 -1.82 -3.83
CA HIS A 100 18.47 -0.48 -3.93
C HIS A 100 19.06 0.05 -2.61
N THR A 101 18.71 -0.57 -1.47
CA THR A 101 19.22 -0.22 -0.14
C THR A 101 20.46 -1.04 0.23
N GLU A 102 20.81 -2.04 -0.57
CA GLU A 102 22.03 -2.81 -0.35
C GLU A 102 23.22 -1.89 -0.55
N VAL A 103 23.98 -1.67 0.52
CA VAL A 103 25.23 -0.93 0.47
C VAL A 103 26.28 -1.89 -0.08
N ASP A 104 26.86 -1.55 -1.23
CA ASP A 104 28.03 -2.25 -1.73
C ASP A 104 29.22 -1.97 -0.80
N GLU A 105 29.49 -2.92 0.10
CA GLU A 105 30.60 -2.84 1.07
C GLU A 105 31.97 -2.64 0.41
N ARG A 106 32.11 -2.86 -0.91
CA ARG A 106 33.37 -2.60 -1.65
C ARG A 106 33.75 -1.11 -1.72
N HIS A 107 32.83 -0.20 -1.43
CA HIS A 107 33.06 1.25 -1.48
C HIS A 107 33.18 1.90 -0.10
N LEU A 108 33.17 1.10 0.98
CA LEU A 108 33.44 1.55 2.34
C LEU A 108 34.91 1.27 2.70
N ASN A 109 35.83 2.00 2.07
CA ASN A 109 37.25 2.07 2.46
C ASN A 109 37.66 3.52 2.67
#